data_AF-A0A843CPQ0-F1
#
_entry.id   AF-A0A843CPQ0-F1
#
_cell.length_a   1.000
_cell.length_b   1.000
_cell.length_c   1.000
_cell.angle_alpha   90.00
_cell.angle_beta   90.00
_cell.angle_gamma   90.00
#
_symmetry.space_group_name_H-M   'P 1'
#
loop_
_entity.id
_entity.type
_entity.pdbx_description
1 polymer ?
#
loop_
_entity_poly.entity_id
_entity_poly.type
_entity_poly.pdbx_seq_one_letter_code
_entity_poly.pdbx_strand_id
1 'polypeptide(L)'
;MRILLADDEPDLLSQYTTVLEDRGHFVMTASDGELCVTAYAKEYAADQENPFGAVVLDYSMPNMNGLDAAKEILAINPSQRIIFASAYVQETLVNSIKNLKQIVELLQKPFSLQDLIDTIEDKNIYDELAKLNVDIQNLRDLEPTHAQIRDYLDALRKIQKAKTF
;
A
#
# COMPACT_ATOMS: atom_id res chain seq x y z
N MET A 1 2.97 4.56 -10.85
CA MET A 1 3.55 3.31 -10.30
C MET A 1 2.71 2.10 -10.72
N ARG A 2 3.24 0.87 -10.61
CA ARG A 2 2.46 -0.36 -10.80
C ARG A 2 1.78 -0.78 -9.50
N ILE A 3 0.50 -1.16 -9.59
CA ILE A 3 -0.35 -1.49 -8.44
C ILE A 3 -1.05 -2.82 -8.72
N LEU A 4 -1.04 -3.74 -7.76
CA LEU A 4 -1.85 -4.95 -7.80
C LEU A 4 -3.05 -4.78 -6.86
N LEU A 5 -4.26 -4.90 -7.37
CA LEU A 5 -5.50 -4.73 -6.61
C LEU A 5 -6.28 -6.04 -6.58
N ALA A 6 -6.60 -6.53 -5.39
CA ALA A 6 -7.41 -7.73 -5.21
C ALA A 6 -8.68 -7.41 -4.42
N ASP A 7 -9.84 -7.68 -5.02
CA ASP A 7 -11.17 -7.51 -4.41
C ASP A 7 -12.13 -8.43 -5.18
N ASP A 8 -13.05 -9.12 -4.51
CA ASP A 8 -13.99 -10.04 -5.16
C ASP A 8 -15.23 -9.33 -5.74
N GLU A 9 -15.38 -8.03 -5.48
CA GLU A 9 -16.43 -7.20 -6.04
C GLU A 9 -15.98 -6.56 -7.38
N PRO A 10 -16.45 -7.04 -8.55
CA PRO A 10 -15.97 -6.57 -9.85
C PRO A 10 -16.27 -5.07 -10.10
N ASP A 11 -17.38 -4.57 -9.56
CA ASP A 11 -17.74 -3.16 -9.68
C ASP A 11 -16.78 -2.25 -8.89
N LEU A 12 -16.30 -2.70 -7.72
CA LEU A 12 -15.28 -1.98 -6.95
C LEU A 12 -13.92 -2.05 -7.64
N LEU A 13 -13.51 -3.24 -8.10
CA LEU A 13 -12.29 -3.40 -8.90
C LEU A 13 -12.26 -2.42 -10.08
N SER A 14 -13.36 -2.33 -10.84
CA SER A 14 -13.46 -1.44 -11.99
C SER A 14 -13.36 0.04 -11.60
N GLN A 15 -14.02 0.45 -10.52
CA GLN A 15 -13.99 1.83 -10.03
C GLN A 15 -12.59 2.23 -9.55
N TYR A 16 -11.96 1.38 -8.74
CA TYR A 16 -10.61 1.63 -8.25
C TYR A 16 -9.58 1.63 -9.37
N THR A 17 -9.70 0.71 -10.32
CA THR A 17 -8.82 0.67 -11.50
C THR A 17 -8.91 1.96 -12.29
N THR A 18 -10.13 2.38 -12.64
CA THR A 18 -10.37 3.60 -13.43
C THR A 18 -9.74 4.82 -12.75
N VAL A 19 -10.01 5.01 -11.46
CA VAL A 19 -9.53 6.22 -10.76
C VAL A 19 -8.01 6.23 -10.60
N LEU A 20 -7.36 5.08 -10.45
CA LEU A 20 -5.90 4.99 -10.31
C LEU A 20 -5.19 5.13 -11.67
N GLU A 21 -5.76 4.58 -12.74
CA GLU A 21 -5.27 4.75 -14.11
C GLU A 21 -5.38 6.21 -14.57
N ASP A 22 -6.46 6.91 -14.22
CA ASP A 22 -6.62 8.35 -14.48
C ASP A 22 -5.52 9.20 -13.82
N ARG A 23 -4.86 8.68 -12.78
CA ARG A 23 -3.71 9.31 -12.11
C ARG A 23 -2.35 8.85 -12.67
N GLY A 24 -2.35 8.10 -13.77
CA GLY A 24 -1.13 7.61 -14.42
C GLY A 24 -0.50 6.40 -13.71
N HIS A 25 -1.27 5.66 -12.91
CA HIS A 25 -0.83 4.37 -12.39
C HIS A 25 -1.14 3.24 -13.38
N PHE A 26 -0.35 2.17 -13.31
CA PHE A 26 -0.64 0.94 -14.02
C PHE A 26 -1.26 -0.05 -13.04
N VAL A 27 -2.49 -0.49 -13.29
CA VAL A 27 -3.21 -1.35 -12.36
C VAL A 27 -3.34 -2.75 -12.94
N MET A 28 -2.98 -3.74 -12.13
CA MET A 28 -3.28 -5.14 -12.36
C MET A 28 -4.34 -5.56 -11.32
N THR A 29 -5.36 -6.30 -11.75
CA THR A 29 -6.46 -6.71 -10.87
C THR A 29 -6.46 -8.23 -10.66
N ALA A 30 -6.91 -8.67 -9.49
CA ALA A 30 -7.25 -10.05 -9.17
C ALA A 30 -8.61 -10.10 -8.47
N SER A 31 -9.40 -11.15 -8.73
CA SER A 31 -10.75 -11.30 -8.15
C SER A 31 -10.77 -12.09 -6.84
N ASP A 32 -9.62 -12.60 -6.38
CA ASP A 32 -9.46 -13.30 -5.12
C ASP A 32 -7.99 -13.34 -4.69
N GLY A 33 -7.72 -13.85 -3.48
CA GLY A 33 -6.38 -13.93 -2.92
C GLY A 33 -5.43 -14.88 -3.66
N GLU A 34 -5.92 -16.01 -4.18
CA GLU A 34 -5.08 -17.02 -4.85
C GLU A 34 -4.60 -16.50 -6.22
N LEU A 35 -5.49 -15.87 -6.98
CA LEU A 35 -5.16 -15.19 -8.22
C LEU A 35 -4.21 -14.02 -7.96
N CYS A 36 -4.41 -13.28 -6.86
CA CYS A 36 -3.51 -12.20 -6.47
C CYS A 36 -2.08 -12.71 -6.22
N VAL A 37 -1.91 -13.76 -5.43
CA VAL A 37 -0.58 -14.34 -5.16
C VAL A 37 0.04 -14.89 -6.45
N THR A 38 -0.73 -15.58 -7.27
CA THR A 38 -0.26 -16.14 -8.54
C THR A 38 0.22 -15.05 -9.49
N ALA A 39 -0.56 -13.98 -9.65
CA ALA A 39 -0.18 -12.83 -10.45
C ALA A 39 1.09 -12.16 -9.90
N TYR A 40 1.16 -11.98 -8.57
CA TYR A 40 2.33 -11.41 -7.91
C TYR A 40 3.60 -12.21 -8.19
N ALA A 41 3.56 -13.53 -7.94
CA ALA A 41 4.71 -14.43 -8.11
C ALA A 41 5.20 -14.46 -9.56
N LYS A 42 4.27 -14.43 -10.52
CA LYS A 42 4.61 -14.39 -11.95
C LYS A 42 5.35 -13.11 -12.33
N GLU A 43 4.85 -11.95 -11.90
CA GLU A 43 5.48 -10.66 -12.18
C GLU A 43 6.82 -10.53 -11.45
N TYR A 44 6.92 -11.03 -10.21
CA TYR A 44 8.16 -11.02 -9.44
C TYR A 44 9.26 -11.85 -10.11
N ALA A 45 8.90 -13.01 -10.68
CA ALA A 45 9.85 -13.86 -11.40
C ALA A 45 10.40 -13.19 -12.67
N ALA A 46 9.63 -12.31 -13.30
CA ALA A 46 10.02 -11.62 -14.53
C ALA A 46 10.91 -10.40 -14.28
N ASP A 47 10.64 -9.63 -13.22
CA ASP A 47 11.28 -8.33 -12.97
C ASP A 47 12.39 -8.40 -11.88
N GLN A 48 12.37 -9.40 -10.99
CA GLN A 48 13.28 -9.62 -9.83
C GLN A 48 13.43 -8.45 -8.82
N GLU A 49 13.04 -7.23 -9.19
CA GLU A 49 13.16 -6.01 -8.40
C GLU A 49 11.78 -5.41 -8.15
N ASN A 50 11.01 -6.03 -7.25
CA ASN A 50 9.75 -5.51 -6.72
C ASN A 50 8.74 -5.02 -7.79
N PRO A 51 7.93 -5.92 -8.39
CA PRO A 51 7.09 -5.61 -9.55
C PRO A 51 5.97 -4.60 -9.27
N PHE A 52 5.63 -4.33 -8.00
CA PHE A 52 4.53 -3.46 -7.61
C PHE A 52 4.94 -2.46 -6.52
N GLY A 53 4.62 -1.18 -6.72
CA GLY A 53 4.80 -0.14 -5.71
C GLY A 53 3.84 -0.29 -4.52
N ALA A 54 2.67 -0.90 -4.75
CA ALA A 54 1.71 -1.26 -3.71
C ALA A 54 0.88 -2.48 -4.15
N VAL A 55 0.52 -3.32 -3.18
CA VAL A 55 -0.53 -4.34 -3.34
C VAL A 55 -1.69 -3.96 -2.42
N VAL A 56 -2.87 -3.74 -2.99
CA VAL A 56 -4.11 -3.44 -2.27
C VAL A 56 -4.93 -4.72 -2.19
N LEU A 57 -5.25 -5.17 -0.98
CA LEU A 57 -5.93 -6.44 -0.74
C LEU A 57 -7.22 -6.20 0.03
N ASP A 58 -8.36 -6.61 -0.52
CA ASP A 58 -9.56 -6.78 0.28
C ASP A 58 -9.33 -7.87 1.34
N TYR A 59 -9.74 -7.60 2.57
CA TYR A 59 -9.56 -8.53 3.67
C TYR A 59 -10.49 -9.74 3.54
N SER A 60 -11.69 -9.56 2.99
CA SER A 60 -12.80 -10.52 3.04
C SER A 60 -13.13 -11.12 1.68
N MET A 61 -12.13 -11.73 1.05
CA MET A 61 -12.29 -12.47 -0.22
C MET A 61 -12.60 -13.96 -0.01
N PRO A 62 -13.34 -14.61 -0.95
CA PRO A 62 -13.53 -16.06 -0.97
C PRO A 62 -12.23 -16.82 -1.27
N ASN A 63 -12.20 -18.11 -0.92
CA ASN A 63 -11.06 -19.04 -1.07
C ASN A 63 -9.84 -18.69 -0.21
N MET A 64 -9.18 -17.57 -0.51
CA MET A 64 -8.03 -17.04 0.22
C MET A 64 -8.30 -15.58 0.60
N ASN A 65 -8.32 -15.32 1.91
CA ASN A 65 -8.50 -13.97 2.42
C ASN A 65 -7.25 -13.10 2.18
N GLY A 66 -7.41 -11.78 2.25
CA GLY A 66 -6.30 -10.85 2.02
C GLY A 66 -5.11 -11.04 2.95
N LEU A 67 -5.33 -11.44 4.21
CA LEU A 67 -4.24 -11.61 5.18
C LEU A 67 -3.35 -12.80 4.81
N ASP A 68 -3.93 -13.90 4.36
CA ASP A 68 -3.18 -15.07 3.93
C ASP A 68 -2.46 -14.80 2.60
N ALA A 69 -3.11 -14.11 1.65
CA ALA A 69 -2.47 -13.63 0.43
C ALA A 69 -1.26 -12.71 0.74
N ALA A 70 -1.42 -11.78 1.69
CA ALA A 70 -0.33 -10.91 2.12
C ALA A 70 0.85 -11.69 2.72
N LYS A 71 0.60 -12.73 3.52
CA LYS A 71 1.67 -13.57 4.07
C LYS A 71 2.46 -14.27 2.96
N GLU A 72 1.78 -14.79 1.94
CA GLU A 72 2.45 -15.45 0.82
C GLU A 72 3.26 -14.46 -0.02
N ILE A 73 2.70 -13.29 -0.33
CA ILE A 73 3.41 -12.21 -1.02
C ILE A 73 4.64 -11.76 -0.22
N LEU A 74 4.51 -11.56 1.09
CA LEU A 74 5.61 -11.15 1.96
C LEU A 74 6.66 -12.26 2.18
N ALA A 75 6.30 -13.53 2.01
CA ALA A 75 7.26 -14.63 1.99
C ALA A 75 8.12 -14.62 0.72
N ILE A 76 7.58 -14.15 -0.41
CA ILE A 76 8.30 -13.94 -1.67
C ILE A 76 9.15 -12.66 -1.59
N ASN A 77 8.54 -11.54 -1.20
CA ASN A 77 9.17 -10.24 -1.08
C ASN A 77 8.80 -9.58 0.26
N PRO A 78 9.67 -9.68 1.27
CA PRO A 78 9.42 -9.07 2.57
C PRO A 78 9.25 -7.54 2.52
N SER A 79 9.79 -6.87 1.50
CA SER A 79 9.72 -5.41 1.38
C SER A 79 8.48 -4.89 0.66
N GLN A 80 7.59 -5.77 0.20
CA GLN A 80 6.38 -5.36 -0.51
C GLN A 80 5.49 -4.51 0.39
N ARG A 81 5.11 -3.32 -0.10
CA ARG A 81 4.09 -2.47 0.51
C ARG A 81 2.71 -3.13 0.33
N ILE A 82 2.03 -3.41 1.44
CA ILE A 82 0.68 -3.98 1.48
C ILE A 82 -0.31 -2.96 2.06
N ILE A 83 -1.44 -2.77 1.40
CA ILE A 83 -2.55 -1.93 1.86
C ILE A 83 -3.78 -2.83 1.99
N PHE A 84 -4.28 -3.02 3.20
CA PHE A 84 -5.51 -3.77 3.43
C PHE A 84 -6.74 -2.88 3.27
N ALA A 85 -7.69 -3.26 2.43
CA ALA A 85 -9.03 -2.71 2.40
C ALA A 85 -9.94 -3.63 3.22
N SER A 86 -10.59 -3.13 4.27
CA SER A 86 -11.42 -3.99 5.14
C SER A 86 -12.67 -3.28 5.63
N ALA A 87 -13.83 -3.92 5.49
CA ALA A 87 -15.08 -3.47 6.12
C ALA A 87 -15.04 -3.55 7.65
N TYR A 88 -14.07 -4.27 8.22
CA TYR A 88 -14.05 -4.56 9.63
C TYR A 88 -12.65 -4.53 10.24
N VAL A 89 -12.36 -3.45 10.96
CA VAL A 89 -11.10 -3.24 11.67
C VAL A 89 -11.26 -3.63 13.13
N GLN A 90 -10.98 -4.89 13.44
CA GLN A 90 -10.91 -5.37 14.82
C GLN A 90 -9.48 -5.26 15.36
N GLU A 91 -9.34 -5.16 16.68
CA GLU A 91 -8.02 -5.15 17.35
C GLU A 91 -7.19 -6.40 17.02
N THR A 92 -7.83 -7.55 16.82
CA THR A 92 -7.21 -8.81 16.38
C THR A 92 -6.61 -8.71 14.97
N LEU A 93 -7.29 -8.05 14.03
CA LEU A 93 -6.79 -7.79 12.68
C LEU A 93 -5.59 -6.84 12.75
N VAL A 94 -5.72 -5.73 13.48
CA VAL A 94 -4.64 -4.76 13.66
C VAL A 94 -3.40 -5.43 14.27
N ASN A 95 -3.58 -6.31 15.26
CA ASN A 95 -2.48 -7.04 15.88
C ASN A 95 -1.84 -8.04 14.91
N SER A 96 -2.64 -8.75 14.10
CA SER A 96 -2.16 -9.68 13.08
C SER A 96 -1.32 -8.95 12.03
N ILE A 97 -1.79 -7.76 11.60
CA ILE A 97 -1.07 -6.87 10.69
C ILE A 97 0.24 -6.37 11.31
N LYS A 98 0.22 -5.89 12.56
CA LYS A 98 1.43 -5.44 13.27
C LYS A 98 2.47 -6.53 13.40
N ASN A 99 2.04 -7.79 13.56
CA ASN A 99 2.93 -8.94 13.65
C ASN A 99 3.66 -9.27 12.34
N LEU A 100 3.19 -8.75 11.19
CA LEU A 100 3.89 -8.93 9.92
C LEU A 100 5.23 -8.17 9.88
N LYS A 101 5.46 -7.18 10.77
CA LYS A 101 6.70 -6.38 10.87
C LYS A 101 7.13 -5.66 9.59
N GLN A 102 6.24 -5.53 8.60
CA GLN A 102 6.50 -4.87 7.32
C GLN A 102 5.65 -3.61 7.14
N ILE A 103 5.86 -2.91 6.02
CA ILE A 103 5.08 -1.74 5.63
C ILE A 103 3.68 -2.19 5.26
N VAL A 104 2.81 -2.16 6.27
CA VAL A 104 1.40 -2.51 6.13
C VAL A 104 0.53 -1.33 6.53
N GLU A 105 -0.38 -0.96 5.64
CA GLU A 105 -1.38 0.09 5.84
C GLU A 105 -2.79 -0.49 5.80
N LEU A 106 -3.76 0.26 6.31
CA LEU A 106 -5.14 -0.20 6.44
C LEU A 106 -6.10 0.92 6.04
N LEU A 107 -6.96 0.62 5.07
CA LEU A 107 -8.09 1.41 4.61
C LEU A 107 -9.38 0.74 5.10
N GLN A 108 -10.12 1.45 5.96
CA GLN A 108 -11.39 0.95 6.48
C GLN A 108 -12.52 1.25 5.50
N LYS A 109 -13.21 0.22 5.00
CA LYS A 109 -14.44 0.37 4.21
C LYS A 109 -15.61 0.80 5.13
N PRO A 110 -16.52 1.68 4.68
CA PRO A 110 -16.46 2.37 3.40
C PRO A 110 -15.42 3.50 3.41
N PHE A 111 -14.62 3.60 2.35
CA PHE A 111 -13.71 4.72 2.09
C PHE A 111 -14.04 5.36 0.74
N SER A 112 -13.66 6.62 0.55
CA SER A 112 -13.83 7.30 -0.72
C SER A 112 -12.71 6.95 -1.70
N LEU A 113 -12.96 7.14 -3.00
CA LEU A 113 -11.90 7.00 -4.01
C LEU A 113 -10.71 7.92 -3.73
N GLN A 114 -10.96 9.10 -3.14
CA GLN A 114 -9.91 10.02 -2.76
C GLN A 114 -9.05 9.47 -1.62
N ASP A 115 -9.61 8.73 -0.66
CA ASP A 115 -8.84 8.11 0.42
C ASP A 115 -7.88 7.03 -0.13
N LEU A 116 -8.33 6.26 -1.12
CA LEU A 116 -7.49 5.28 -1.81
C LEU A 116 -6.33 5.95 -2.55
N ILE A 117 -6.62 7.01 -3.31
CA ILE A 117 -5.62 7.82 -4.01
C ILE A 117 -4.62 8.40 -3.01
N ASP A 118 -5.11 9.07 -1.97
CA ASP A 118 -4.29 9.79 -0.99
C ASP A 118 -3.35 8.83 -0.24
N THR A 119 -3.81 7.59 -0.02
CA THR A 119 -2.99 6.53 0.57
C THR A 119 -1.92 6.06 -0.40
N ILE A 120 -2.29 5.72 -1.64
CA ILE A 120 -1.34 5.24 -2.66
C ILE A 120 -0.28 6.29 -3.00
N GLU A 121 -0.66 7.56 -3.11
CA GLU A 121 0.23 8.69 -3.44
C GLU A 121 0.90 9.32 -2.21
N ASP A 122 0.81 8.71 -1.03
CA ASP A 122 1.52 9.13 0.19
C ASP A 122 1.23 10.57 0.63
N LYS A 123 0.05 11.10 0.29
CA LYS A 123 -0.31 12.51 0.51
C LYS A 123 -0.15 12.91 1.97
N ASN A 124 -0.60 12.07 2.90
CA ASN A 124 -0.47 12.33 4.34
C ASN A 124 1.00 12.47 4.78
N ILE A 125 1.90 11.68 4.18
CA ILE A 125 3.34 11.72 4.47
C ILE A 125 3.92 13.03 3.92
N TYR A 126 3.59 13.39 2.67
CA TYR A 126 4.05 14.64 2.06
C TYR A 126 3.51 15.88 2.80
N ASP A 127 2.25 15.87 3.23
CA ASP A 127 1.65 16.95 4.01
C ASP A 127 2.35 17.15 5.37
N GLU A 128 2.80 16.06 6.00
CA GLU A 128 3.57 16.12 7.24
C GLU A 128 4.99 16.62 7.01
N LEU A 129 5.67 16.14 5.96
CA LEU A 129 6.98 16.64 5.56
C LEU A 129 6.93 18.14 5.25
N ALA A 130 5.87 18.63 4.61
CA ALA A 130 5.66 20.05 4.33
C ALA A 130 5.59 20.87 5.63
N LYS A 131 4.90 20.36 6.66
CA LYS A 131 4.85 20.98 8.00
C LYS A 131 6.21 21.01 8.70
N LEU A 132 7.12 20.12 8.32
CA LEU A 132 8.51 20.09 8.80
C LEU A 132 9.46 20.96 7.95
N ASN A 133 8.91 21.82 7.09
CA ASN A 133 9.64 22.70 6.16
C ASN A 133 10.50 21.93 5.14
N VAL A 134 10.09 20.72 4.76
CA VAL A 134 10.70 19.98 3.65
C VAL A 134 10.18 20.53 2.32
N ASP A 135 11.08 20.69 1.35
CA ASP A 135 10.71 21.01 -0.02
C ASP A 135 10.13 19.78 -0.72
N ILE A 136 8.81 19.77 -0.89
CA ILE A 136 8.07 18.63 -1.46
C ILE A 136 8.28 18.49 -2.97
N GLN A 137 8.54 19.58 -3.69
CA GLN A 137 8.75 19.50 -5.15
C GLN A 137 10.05 18.77 -5.42
N ASN A 138 11.14 19.23 -4.80
CA ASN A 138 12.43 18.56 -4.90
C ASN A 138 12.38 17.10 -4.44
N LEU A 139 11.59 16.79 -3.40
CA LEU A 139 11.44 15.41 -2.93
C LEU A 139 10.67 14.54 -3.94
N ARG A 140 9.66 15.08 -4.61
CA ARG A 140 8.89 14.35 -5.64
C ARG A 140 9.71 14.09 -6.89
N ASP A 141 10.56 15.04 -7.28
CA ASP A 141 11.44 14.91 -8.45
C ASP A 141 12.48 13.78 -8.30
N LEU A 142 12.75 13.34 -7.07
CA LEU A 142 13.59 12.17 -6.79
C LEU A 142 12.88 10.82 -6.99
N GLU A 143 11.58 10.85 -7.30
CA GLU A 143 10.69 9.68 -7.41
C GLU A 143 10.91 8.62 -6.30
N PRO A 144 10.92 9.03 -5.02
CA PRO A 144 11.26 8.13 -3.93
C PRO A 144 10.19 7.07 -3.74
N THR A 145 10.62 5.87 -3.34
CA THR A 145 9.70 4.81 -2.92
C THR A 145 9.00 5.18 -1.60
N HIS A 146 7.81 4.64 -1.36
CA HIS A 146 7.10 4.83 -0.09
C HIS A 146 7.99 4.56 1.14
N ALA A 147 8.80 3.50 1.11
CA ALA A 147 9.73 3.16 2.19
C ALA A 147 10.74 4.28 2.46
N GLN A 148 11.34 4.84 1.40
CA GLN A 148 12.31 5.93 1.52
C GLN A 148 11.67 7.21 2.09
N ILE A 149 10.47 7.56 1.63
CA ILE A 149 9.76 8.76 2.13
C ILE A 149 9.41 8.58 3.61
N ARG A 150 8.96 7.39 4.00
CA ARG A 150 8.61 7.06 5.38
C ARG A 150 9.82 7.11 6.31
N ASP A 151 10.93 6.50 5.90
CA ASP A 151 12.19 6.52 6.66
C ASP A 151 12.70 7.96 6.85
N TYR A 152 12.57 8.79 5.81
CA TYR A 152 12.92 10.21 5.88
C TYR A 152 12.05 10.97 6.88
N LEU A 153 10.72 10.78 6.85
CA LEU A 153 9.80 11.39 7.81
C LEU A 153 10.13 10.96 9.26
N ASP A 154 10.37 9.67 9.48
CA ASP A 154 10.68 9.15 10.81
C ASP A 154 12.03 9.66 11.35
N ALA A 155 13.03 9.85 10.49
CA ALA A 155 14.28 10.50 10.86
C ALA A 155 14.06 11.95 11.30
N LEU A 156 13.27 12.73 10.55
CA LEU A 156 12.97 14.12 10.90
C LEU A 156 12.19 14.25 12.20
N ARG A 157 11.21 13.37 12.45
CA ARG A 157 10.46 13.30 13.71
C ARG A 157 11.37 13.08 14.91
N LYS A 158 12.37 12.19 14.79
CA LYS A 158 13.34 11.93 15.87
C LYS A 158 14.19 13.17 16.16
N ILE A 159 14.64 13.88 15.12
CA ILE A 159 15.43 15.11 15.26
C ILE A 159 14.61 16.21 15.95
N GLN A 160 13.35 16.39 15.54
CA GLN A 160 12.49 17.43 16.13
C GLN A 160 12.21 17.14 17.62
N LYS A 161 11.93 15.88 17.98
CA LYS A 161 11.75 15.48 19.38
C LYS A 161 13.01 15.73 20.22
N ALA A 162 14.20 15.53 19.66
CA ALA A 162 15.46 15.77 20.36
C ALA A 162 15.77 17.28 20.59
N LYS A 163 15.21 18.18 19.78
CA LYS A 163 15.41 19.65 19.91
C LYS A 163 14.50 20.32 20.95
N THR A 164 13.49 19.61 21.44
CA THR A 164 12.50 20.14 22.41
C THR A 164 12.90 19.86 23.86
N PHE A 165 14.07 19.23 24.09
CA PHE A 165 14.71 19.02 25.40
C PHE A 165 15.97 19.87 25.50
#